data_AF-A0A9W9UAW8-F1
#
_entry.id   AF-A0A9W9UAW8-F1
#
_cell.length_a   1.000
_cell.length_b   1.000
_cell.length_c   1.000
_cell.angle_alpha   90.00
_cell.angle_beta   90.00
_cell.angle_gamma   90.00
#
_symmetry.space_group_name_H-M   'P 1'
#
loop_
_entity.id
_entity.type
_entity.pdbx_description
1 polymer ?
#
loop_
_entity_poly.entity_id
_entity_poly.type
_entity_poly.pdbx_seq_one_letter_code
_entity_poly.pdbx_strand_id
1 'polypeptide(L)'
;MISENNLQKALQERIARAASRGFTREYQNEKEDEDNTICHRELAPATLEKYDYAVVTWALWRLSRDESTDSNFPNLPVPTPQLLKLFAEFYIVSRKHIPAQKSVCNVFTSFTSRWERDTSRPLSDEVKQDVLNHLSFHIKWSKERGSLIRWVTIDPEFLKGWRYRDDTTLPKNWFREHPVLGMSFVFWVIVHGVADGAFKGHVTVTEVLAAKPPNGRESWTLEWNETAKDLPFFRMVTSEGPKSTKALTFSSLRHNFTSLAQRDGFKDQLRVHGIRGGIANKIDPKASQATRGQALDHQNHDTYLKYQSSLKALDIQALFYDLEPDYECRDMEQSMSHHRDSNVPLQLNAATIEQFQSDDEIIKMNQRIAHLTQEIAGKLEENRDLVFERARLYSKKAKRLLAWKKDFVKNWWDTSYAEYVSGNDFSERDSTPLFDIYKKYLPERSRLSENLLKKATLDSEIGRQCLEDMVTICTSTERAVYYPGMAPEEGRCPICNKSILE
;
A
#
# COMPACT_ATOMS: atom_id res chain seq x y z
N MET A 1 15.91 -40.39 7.04
CA MET A 1 15.81 -40.53 8.50
C MET A 1 17.14 -40.11 9.09
N ILE A 2 17.16 -39.15 10.02
CA ILE A 2 18.39 -38.70 10.71
C ILE A 2 18.71 -39.75 11.77
N SER A 3 19.96 -40.24 11.83
CA SER A 3 20.32 -41.30 12.78
C SER A 3 20.20 -40.80 14.23
N GLU A 4 19.70 -41.68 15.09
CA GLU A 4 19.41 -41.39 16.51
C GLU A 4 20.65 -40.92 17.28
N ASN A 5 21.82 -41.44 16.92
CA ASN A 5 23.11 -41.01 17.47
C ASN A 5 23.46 -39.55 17.14
N ASN A 6 23.11 -39.06 15.93
CA ASN A 6 23.37 -37.67 15.57
C ASN A 6 22.45 -36.70 16.32
N LEU A 7 21.23 -37.15 16.63
CA LEU A 7 20.29 -36.38 17.45
C LEU A 7 20.72 -36.30 18.91
N GLN A 8 21.19 -37.41 19.49
CA GLN A 8 21.68 -37.43 20.87
C GLN A 8 22.92 -36.54 21.07
N LYS A 9 23.87 -36.55 20.12
CA LYS A 9 25.04 -35.67 20.20
C LYS A 9 24.67 -34.19 20.08
N ALA A 10 23.80 -33.84 19.13
CA ALA A 10 23.32 -32.48 18.98
C ALA A 10 22.51 -31.99 20.20
N LEU A 11 21.77 -32.90 20.85
CA LEU A 11 21.04 -32.61 22.08
C LEU A 11 21.99 -32.30 23.24
N GLN A 12 23.03 -33.10 23.44
CA GLN A 12 24.01 -32.88 24.52
C GLN A 12 24.76 -31.55 24.35
N GLU A 13 25.20 -31.21 23.13
CA GLU A 13 25.87 -29.94 22.86
C GLU A 13 24.96 -28.72 23.10
N ARG A 14 23.66 -28.86 22.79
CA ARG A 14 22.67 -27.80 23.03
C ARG A 14 22.31 -27.64 24.50
N ILE A 15 22.17 -28.74 25.25
CA ILE A 15 21.93 -28.71 26.69
C ILE A 15 23.10 -28.05 27.42
N ALA A 16 24.34 -28.41 27.08
CA ALA A 16 25.54 -27.80 27.67
C ALA A 16 25.61 -26.28 27.42
N ARG A 17 25.23 -25.83 26.21
CA ARG A 17 25.20 -24.41 25.84
C ARG A 17 24.04 -23.64 26.50
N ALA A 18 22.92 -24.30 26.76
CA ALA A 18 21.79 -23.73 27.48
C ALA A 18 22.12 -23.56 28.97
N ALA A 19 22.73 -24.59 29.58
CA ALA A 19 23.17 -24.56 30.97
C ALA A 19 24.23 -23.47 31.22
N SER A 20 25.19 -23.27 30.30
CA SER A 20 26.18 -22.19 30.43
C SER A 20 25.62 -20.77 30.32
N ARG A 21 24.34 -20.63 29.94
CA ARG A 21 23.60 -19.36 29.85
C ARG A 21 22.52 -19.23 30.93
N GLY A 22 22.57 -20.07 31.97
CA GLY A 22 21.62 -20.06 33.07
C GLY A 22 20.26 -20.68 32.75
N PHE A 23 20.08 -21.29 31.57
CA PHE A 23 18.85 -22.01 31.21
C PHE A 23 18.97 -23.47 31.66
N THR A 24 19.01 -23.67 32.98
CA THR A 24 19.14 -25.00 33.61
C THR A 24 17.80 -25.70 33.69
N ARG A 25 17.81 -26.99 34.06
CA ARG A 25 16.59 -27.76 34.25
C ARG A 25 15.84 -27.32 35.51
N GLU A 26 16.56 -26.89 36.54
CA GLU A 26 15.97 -26.29 37.73
C GLU A 26 15.24 -24.97 37.42
N TYR A 27 15.85 -24.07 36.62
CA TYR A 27 15.19 -22.82 36.17
C TYR A 27 13.92 -23.07 35.35
N GLN A 28 13.94 -24.09 34.48
CA GLN A 28 12.76 -24.46 33.68
C GLN A 28 11.63 -24.98 34.57
N ASN A 29 11.93 -25.87 35.52
CA ASN A 29 10.94 -26.38 36.44
C ASN A 29 10.36 -25.25 37.33
N GLU A 30 11.19 -24.31 37.81
CA GLU A 30 10.71 -23.12 38.52
C GLU A 30 9.77 -22.24 37.67
N LYS A 31 10.06 -22.08 36.37
CA LYS A 31 9.24 -21.28 35.46
C LYS A 31 7.99 -21.98 34.94
N GLU A 32 7.95 -23.31 34.94
CA GLU A 32 6.77 -24.10 34.60
C GLU A 32 5.71 -24.06 35.72
N ASP A 33 6.13 -23.81 36.97
CA ASP A 33 5.24 -23.66 38.14
C ASP A 33 4.72 -22.21 38.34
N GLU A 34 5.17 -21.23 37.53
CA GLU A 34 4.68 -19.84 37.55
C GLU A 34 3.51 -19.63 36.56
N ASP A 35 2.45 -18.93 36.99
CA ASP A 35 1.38 -18.47 36.09
C ASP A 35 1.95 -17.53 35.01
N ASN A 36 1.42 -17.64 33.78
CA ASN A 36 1.90 -16.87 32.63
C ASN A 36 1.74 -15.35 32.83
N THR A 37 2.79 -14.68 33.30
CA THR A 37 2.87 -13.21 33.34
C THR A 37 3.05 -12.63 31.94
N ILE A 38 2.18 -11.68 31.56
CA ILE A 38 2.32 -10.93 30.30
C ILE A 38 3.60 -10.07 30.38
N CYS A 39 4.67 -10.52 29.74
CA CYS A 39 5.92 -9.78 29.69
C CYS A 39 5.83 -8.59 28.72
N HIS A 40 5.84 -7.37 29.26
CA HIS A 40 5.97 -6.15 28.47
C HIS A 40 7.44 -5.75 28.29
N ARG A 41 7.80 -5.22 27.12
CA ARG A 41 9.15 -4.65 26.88
C ARG A 41 9.41 -3.47 27.82
N GLU A 42 10.61 -3.37 28.37
CA GLU A 42 11.06 -2.21 29.15
C GLU A 42 10.94 -0.92 28.31
N LEU A 43 10.45 0.14 28.94
CA LEU A 43 10.28 1.46 28.31
C LEU A 43 11.52 2.31 28.54
N ALA A 44 11.85 3.15 27.56
CA ALA A 44 12.88 4.17 27.75
C ALA A 44 12.43 5.20 28.80
N PRO A 45 13.35 5.78 29.60
CA PRO A 45 13.02 6.77 30.63
C PRO A 45 12.18 7.95 30.13
N ALA A 46 12.49 8.50 28.95
CA ALA A 46 11.72 9.59 28.34
C ALA A 46 10.28 9.19 27.97
N THR A 47 10.01 7.91 27.72
CA THR A 47 8.66 7.40 27.49
C THR A 47 7.88 7.30 28.81
N LEU A 48 8.55 6.93 29.90
CA LEU A 48 7.95 6.90 31.24
C LEU A 48 7.52 8.29 31.69
N GLU A 49 8.37 9.31 31.53
CA GLU A 49 8.05 10.70 31.89
C GLU A 49 6.80 11.22 31.14
N LYS A 50 6.67 10.91 29.85
CA LYS A 50 5.48 11.28 29.06
C LYS A 50 4.22 10.57 29.56
N TYR A 51 4.33 9.30 29.93
CA TYR A 51 3.22 8.54 30.46
C TYR A 51 2.78 9.12 31.80
N ASP A 52 3.71 9.36 32.71
CA ASP A 52 3.41 9.90 34.04
C ASP A 52 2.77 11.29 33.93
N TYR A 53 3.24 12.14 33.01
CA TYR A 53 2.60 13.42 32.73
C TYR A 53 1.14 13.27 32.23
N ALA A 54 0.88 12.32 31.34
CA ALA A 54 -0.48 12.03 30.86
C ALA A 54 -1.38 11.47 31.97
N VAL A 55 -0.84 10.62 32.86
CA VAL A 55 -1.55 10.10 34.04
C VAL A 55 -1.89 11.21 35.01
N VAL A 56 -0.96 12.12 35.30
CA VAL A 56 -1.20 13.28 36.18
C VAL A 56 -2.29 14.17 35.57
N THR A 57 -2.24 14.42 34.27
CA THR A 57 -3.27 15.21 33.56
C THR A 57 -4.65 14.55 33.66
N TRP A 58 -4.70 13.22 33.54
CA TRP A 58 -5.93 12.45 33.74
C TRP A 58 -6.45 12.52 35.18
N ALA A 59 -5.56 12.40 36.17
CA ALA A 59 -5.92 12.53 37.57
C ALA A 59 -6.47 13.93 37.90
N LEU A 60 -5.87 14.98 37.35
CA LEU A 60 -6.35 16.36 37.48
C LEU A 60 -7.75 16.55 36.86
N TRP A 61 -8.01 15.92 35.71
CA TRP A 61 -9.33 15.94 35.11
C TRP A 61 -10.39 15.22 35.96
N ARG A 62 -10.05 14.04 36.48
CA ARG A 62 -10.91 13.26 37.38
C ARG A 62 -11.22 14.05 38.66
N LEU A 63 -10.21 14.69 39.24
CA LEU A 63 -10.36 15.61 40.37
C LEU A 63 -11.29 16.78 40.06
N SER A 64 -11.25 17.33 38.85
CA SER A 64 -12.18 18.39 38.43
C SER A 64 -13.64 17.95 38.35
N ARG A 65 -13.90 16.64 38.48
CA ARG A 65 -15.24 16.01 38.49
C ARG A 65 -15.60 15.43 39.86
N ASP A 66 -14.86 15.78 40.92
CA ASP A 66 -14.99 15.22 42.27
C ASP A 66 -14.81 13.67 42.32
N GLU A 67 -14.04 13.11 41.36
CA GLU A 67 -13.74 11.68 41.30
C GLU A 67 -12.41 11.35 42.00
N SER A 68 -12.26 10.10 42.48
CA SER A 68 -11.06 9.64 43.22
C SER A 68 -9.75 9.83 42.44
N THR A 69 -8.68 10.18 43.17
CA THR A 69 -7.28 10.30 42.68
C THR A 69 -6.59 8.96 42.43
N ASP A 70 -7.27 7.83 42.64
CA ASP A 70 -6.63 6.51 42.57
C ASP A 70 -6.01 6.29 41.18
N SER A 71 -4.68 6.26 41.14
CA SER A 71 -3.87 6.01 39.94
C SER A 71 -3.85 4.53 39.56
N ASN A 72 -4.49 3.67 40.35
CA ASN A 72 -4.50 2.24 40.15
C ASN A 72 -5.49 1.87 39.04
N PHE A 73 -5.01 1.99 37.79
CA PHE A 73 -5.74 1.66 36.57
C PHE A 73 -6.51 0.32 36.57
N PRO A 74 -6.03 -0.77 37.20
CA PRO A 74 -6.74 -2.05 37.20
C PRO A 74 -8.17 -1.99 37.76
N ASN A 75 -8.44 -1.07 38.68
CA ASN A 75 -9.73 -0.95 39.36
C ASN A 75 -10.71 0.01 38.68
N LEU A 76 -10.28 0.70 37.61
CA LEU A 76 -11.11 1.65 36.89
C LEU A 76 -11.90 0.96 35.75
N PRO A 77 -13.12 1.42 35.41
CA PRO A 77 -13.84 0.93 34.24
C PRO A 77 -13.13 1.35 32.95
N VAL A 78 -13.24 0.54 31.89
CA VAL A 78 -12.68 0.88 30.57
C VAL A 78 -13.26 2.22 30.10
N PRO A 79 -12.44 3.23 29.78
CA PRO A 79 -12.93 4.56 29.45
C PRO A 79 -13.69 4.53 28.12
N THR A 80 -14.86 5.15 28.09
CA THR A 80 -15.68 5.24 26.87
C THR A 80 -15.08 6.25 25.89
N PRO A 81 -15.39 6.15 24.57
CA PRO A 81 -14.95 7.13 23.58
C PRO A 81 -15.30 8.58 23.97
N GLN A 82 -16.49 8.79 24.53
CA GLN A 82 -16.93 10.12 24.96
C GLN A 82 -16.15 10.62 26.18
N LEU A 83 -15.80 9.73 27.11
CA LEU A 83 -14.97 10.05 28.27
C LEU A 83 -13.57 10.50 27.85
N LEU A 84 -13.03 9.82 26.83
CA LEU A 84 -11.74 10.10 26.21
C LEU A 84 -11.73 11.44 25.44
N LYS A 85 -12.82 11.79 24.76
CA LYS A 85 -13.01 13.11 24.13
C LYS A 85 -13.06 14.24 25.16
N LEU A 86 -13.83 14.06 26.23
CA LEU A 86 -13.94 15.06 27.31
C LEU A 86 -12.59 15.27 28.04
N PHE A 87 -11.77 14.23 28.15
CA PHE A 87 -10.41 14.35 28.65
C PHE A 87 -9.51 15.19 27.72
N ALA A 88 -9.58 14.94 26.40
CA ALA A 88 -8.84 15.74 25.42
C ALA A 88 -9.29 17.21 25.42
N GLU A 89 -10.60 17.46 25.51
CA GLU A 89 -11.17 18.79 25.65
C GLU A 89 -10.71 19.48 26.94
N PHE A 90 -10.74 18.79 28.08
CA PHE A 90 -10.21 19.31 29.35
C PHE A 90 -8.75 19.72 29.22
N TYR A 91 -7.93 18.89 28.58
CA TYR A 91 -6.53 19.23 28.33
C TYR A 91 -6.37 20.46 27.43
N ILE A 92 -7.28 20.72 26.49
CA ILE A 92 -7.24 21.92 25.64
C ILE A 92 -7.58 23.16 26.47
N VAL A 93 -8.69 23.12 27.22
CA VAL A 93 -9.25 24.29 27.89
C VAL A 93 -8.56 24.65 29.20
N SER A 94 -7.90 23.69 29.85
CA SER A 94 -7.22 23.93 31.15
C SER A 94 -5.81 24.51 31.02
N ARG A 95 -5.32 24.76 29.80
CA ARG A 95 -3.98 25.27 29.54
C ARG A 95 -3.96 26.78 29.44
N LYS A 96 -2.89 27.39 29.98
CA LYS A 96 -2.63 28.83 29.88
C LYS A 96 -2.58 29.34 28.43
N HIS A 97 -2.20 28.48 27.49
CA HIS A 97 -2.24 28.72 26.04
C HIS A 97 -2.88 27.52 25.35
N ILE A 98 -3.69 27.78 24.32
CA ILE A 98 -4.35 26.73 23.54
C ILE A 98 -3.27 25.79 22.96
N PRO A 99 -3.26 24.49 23.33
CA PRO A 99 -2.25 23.57 22.86
C PRO A 99 -2.44 23.26 21.38
N ALA A 100 -1.33 23.03 20.66
CA ALA A 100 -1.39 22.58 19.27
C ALA A 100 -2.05 21.19 19.18
N GLN A 101 -2.74 20.89 18.07
CA GLN A 101 -3.38 19.59 17.82
C GLN A 101 -2.45 18.40 18.12
N LYS A 102 -1.18 18.47 17.65
CA LYS A 102 -0.15 17.46 17.94
C LYS A 102 0.05 17.22 19.44
N SER A 103 0.02 18.26 20.26
CA SER A 103 0.18 18.15 21.72
C SER A 103 -1.01 17.45 22.38
N VAL A 104 -2.21 17.66 21.86
CA VAL A 104 -3.43 16.99 22.31
C VAL A 104 -3.38 15.50 21.95
N CYS A 105 -3.01 15.17 20.71
CA CYS A 105 -2.86 13.78 20.25
C CYS A 105 -1.80 13.01 21.05
N ASN A 106 -0.69 13.66 21.43
CA ASN A 106 0.38 13.02 22.20
C ASN A 106 -0.03 12.71 23.64
N VAL A 107 -0.74 13.62 24.31
CA VAL A 107 -1.26 13.38 25.67
C VAL A 107 -2.30 12.26 25.65
N PHE A 108 -3.15 12.26 24.62
CA PHE A 108 -4.15 11.21 24.40
C PHE A 108 -3.54 9.83 24.14
N THR A 109 -2.57 9.74 23.24
CA THR A 109 -1.88 8.49 22.88
C THR A 109 -1.07 7.95 24.07
N SER A 110 -0.43 8.83 24.84
CA SER A 110 0.34 8.46 26.04
C SER A 110 -0.58 7.89 27.12
N PHE A 111 -1.74 8.51 27.34
CA PHE A 111 -2.74 8.02 28.29
C PHE A 111 -3.27 6.64 27.90
N THR A 112 -3.76 6.50 26.66
CA THR A 112 -4.33 5.24 26.16
C THR A 112 -3.31 4.10 26.16
N SER A 113 -2.05 4.38 25.79
CA SER A 113 -0.97 3.39 25.81
C SER A 113 -0.57 2.96 27.22
N ARG A 114 -0.58 3.88 28.20
CA ARG A 114 -0.32 3.55 29.61
C ARG A 114 -1.47 2.73 30.20
N TRP A 115 -2.71 3.11 29.89
CA TRP A 115 -3.91 2.42 30.32
C TRP A 115 -3.93 0.95 29.89
N GLU A 116 -3.71 0.67 28.60
CA GLU A 116 -3.73 -0.71 28.08
C GLU A 116 -2.65 -1.58 28.72
N ARG A 117 -1.48 -0.99 29.00
CA ARG A 117 -0.36 -1.67 29.63
C ARG A 117 -0.64 -2.01 31.09
N ASP A 118 -1.09 -1.04 31.87
CA ASP A 118 -1.29 -1.22 33.31
C ASP A 118 -2.56 -2.02 33.63
N THR A 119 -3.52 -2.07 32.70
CA THR A 119 -4.77 -2.83 32.88
C THR A 119 -4.81 -4.15 32.14
N SER A 120 -3.89 -4.39 31.19
CA SER A 120 -3.95 -5.52 30.25
C SER A 120 -5.28 -5.62 29.46
N ARG A 121 -6.05 -4.52 29.36
CA ARG A 121 -7.32 -4.44 28.62
C ARG A 121 -7.15 -3.58 27.37
N PRO A 122 -7.48 -4.07 26.16
CA PRO A 122 -7.38 -3.29 24.93
C PRO A 122 -8.51 -2.26 24.81
N LEU A 123 -8.20 -1.08 24.29
CA LEU A 123 -9.14 -0.09 23.78
C LEU A 123 -9.43 -0.37 22.31
N SER A 124 -10.68 -0.15 21.86
CA SER A 124 -11.06 -0.45 20.48
C SER A 124 -10.31 0.44 19.47
N ASP A 125 -10.00 -0.12 18.29
CA ASP A 125 -9.29 0.63 17.24
C ASP A 125 -10.09 1.83 16.72
N GLU A 126 -11.42 1.73 16.72
CA GLU A 126 -12.35 2.82 16.40
C GLU A 126 -12.11 4.06 17.27
N VAL A 127 -11.78 3.87 18.55
CA VAL A 127 -11.49 4.95 19.52
C VAL A 127 -10.13 5.59 19.27
N LYS A 128 -9.16 4.84 18.75
CA LYS A 128 -7.80 5.33 18.46
C LYS A 128 -7.76 6.11 17.14
N GLN A 129 -8.64 5.79 16.20
CA GLN A 129 -8.65 6.37 14.85
C GLN A 129 -9.51 7.64 14.75
N ASP A 130 -10.60 7.77 15.51
CA ASP A 130 -11.53 8.93 15.48
C ASP A 130 -10.88 10.30 15.81
N VAL A 131 -9.63 10.30 16.29
CA VAL A 131 -8.86 11.51 16.65
C VAL A 131 -7.76 11.85 15.63
N LEU A 132 -7.42 10.96 14.70
CA LEU A 132 -6.19 11.03 13.91
C LEU A 132 -6.47 11.00 12.40
N ASN A 133 -6.61 12.19 11.80
CA ASN A 133 -6.92 12.34 10.39
C ASN A 133 -5.91 13.27 9.69
N HIS A 134 -5.12 12.74 8.74
CA HIS A 134 -3.97 13.46 8.15
C HIS A 134 -3.79 13.27 6.62
N LEU A 135 -4.39 14.19 5.87
CA LEU A 135 -4.01 14.60 4.50
C LEU A 135 -4.40 16.10 4.37
N SER A 136 -3.73 16.94 3.57
CA SER A 136 -4.18 18.34 3.36
C SER A 136 -3.96 18.82 1.92
N PHE A 137 -5.01 19.41 1.32
CA PHE A 137 -5.00 19.91 -0.06
C PHE A 137 -5.03 21.45 -0.09
N HIS A 138 -4.12 22.08 -0.83
CA HIS A 138 -3.93 23.53 -0.82
C HIS A 138 -4.01 24.17 -2.21
N ILE A 139 -4.56 25.38 -2.25
CA ILE A 139 -4.71 26.21 -3.44
C ILE A 139 -4.19 27.62 -3.15
N LYS A 140 -3.38 28.19 -4.05
CA LYS A 140 -2.89 29.59 -4.01
C LYS A 140 -3.12 30.26 -5.34
N TRP A 141 -3.57 31.51 -5.30
CA TRP A 141 -3.59 32.35 -6.50
C TRP A 141 -2.22 33.01 -6.71
N SER A 142 -1.61 32.84 -7.88
CA SER A 142 -0.35 33.51 -8.21
C SER A 142 -0.60 34.75 -9.07
N LYS A 143 -0.38 35.93 -8.48
CA LYS A 143 -0.49 37.22 -9.19
C LYS A 143 0.53 37.34 -10.33
N GLU A 144 1.74 36.80 -10.15
CA GLU A 144 2.80 36.82 -11.18
C GLU A 144 2.50 35.92 -12.39
N ARG A 145 1.81 34.79 -12.19
CA ARG A 145 1.50 33.83 -13.27
C ARG A 145 0.09 33.95 -13.82
N GLY A 146 -0.73 34.85 -13.27
CA GLY A 146 -2.14 35.00 -13.64
C GLY A 146 -2.97 33.70 -13.51
N SER A 147 -2.55 32.76 -12.66
CA SER A 147 -3.10 31.39 -12.61
C SER A 147 -3.10 30.80 -11.19
N LEU A 148 -3.94 29.77 -10.99
CA LEU A 148 -4.00 28.98 -9.76
C LEU A 148 -2.79 28.05 -9.66
N ILE A 149 -2.21 27.98 -8.47
CA ILE A 149 -1.19 27.00 -8.09
C ILE A 149 -1.84 26.04 -7.09
N ARG A 150 -1.89 24.75 -7.41
CA ARG A 150 -2.37 23.69 -6.53
C ARG A 150 -1.20 22.85 -6.04
N TRP A 151 -1.23 22.47 -4.77
CA TRP A 151 -0.30 21.49 -4.21
C TRP A 151 -0.95 20.69 -3.09
N VAL A 152 -0.43 19.49 -2.89
CA VAL A 152 -0.82 18.60 -1.79
C VAL A 152 0.32 18.58 -0.79
N THR A 153 0.00 18.59 0.51
CA THR A 153 0.96 18.21 1.54
C THR A 153 0.57 16.88 2.17
N ILE A 154 1.56 16.04 2.44
CA ILE A 154 1.42 14.80 3.18
C ILE A 154 2.14 14.98 4.51
N ASP A 155 1.40 14.83 5.60
CA ASP A 155 1.91 14.87 6.96
C ASP A 155 2.26 13.44 7.42
N PRO A 156 3.54 13.12 7.63
CA PRO A 156 3.91 11.78 8.01
C PRO A 156 3.73 11.56 9.52
N GLU A 157 2.71 10.80 9.90
CA GLU A 157 2.45 10.48 11.31
C GLU A 157 3.16 9.19 11.77
N PHE A 158 3.18 8.15 10.93
CA PHE A 158 3.70 6.82 11.28
C PHE A 158 4.89 6.38 10.44
N LEU A 159 6.02 7.08 10.56
CA LEU A 159 7.26 6.72 9.85
C LEU A 159 8.08 5.66 10.59
N LYS A 160 8.58 4.68 9.84
CA LYS A 160 9.46 3.62 10.37
C LYS A 160 10.72 4.23 10.99
N GLY A 161 11.02 3.89 12.24
CA GLY A 161 12.15 4.45 13.00
C GLY A 161 11.83 5.76 13.74
N TRP A 162 10.81 6.50 13.29
CA TRP A 162 10.34 7.75 13.89
C TRP A 162 9.04 7.60 14.69
N ARG A 163 8.49 6.39 14.75
CA ARG A 163 7.33 6.07 15.58
C ARG A 163 7.60 6.49 17.03
N TYR A 164 6.67 7.23 17.63
CA TYR A 164 6.69 7.62 19.05
C TYR A 164 7.73 8.70 19.44
N ARG A 165 8.29 9.45 18.47
CA ARG A 165 9.20 10.59 18.72
C ARG A 165 8.50 11.95 18.55
N ASP A 166 7.95 12.44 19.64
CA ASP A 166 7.19 13.70 19.66
C ASP A 166 8.04 14.97 19.71
N ASP A 167 9.31 14.82 20.08
CA ASP A 167 10.33 15.87 20.14
C ASP A 167 10.76 16.36 18.76
N THR A 168 10.43 15.61 17.72
CA THR A 168 10.88 15.87 16.35
C THR A 168 9.70 16.27 15.47
N THR A 169 9.79 17.43 14.84
CA THR A 169 8.88 17.81 13.73
C THR A 169 9.37 17.13 12.47
N LEU A 170 8.62 16.16 11.97
CA LEU A 170 8.92 15.52 10.69
C LEU A 170 8.50 16.47 9.57
N PRO A 171 9.40 16.77 8.62
CA PRO A 171 9.05 17.65 7.52
C PRO A 171 7.95 17.07 6.65
N LYS A 172 7.02 17.93 6.22
CA LYS A 172 5.94 17.53 5.32
C LYS A 172 6.48 17.36 3.91
N ASN A 173 6.02 16.30 3.25
CA ASN A 173 6.22 16.17 1.81
C ASN A 173 5.19 17.03 1.08
N TRP A 174 5.61 17.73 0.04
CA TRP A 174 4.72 18.55 -0.76
C TRP A 174 4.85 18.18 -2.25
N PHE A 175 3.72 18.13 -2.93
CA PHE A 175 3.62 17.74 -4.33
C PHE A 175 2.86 18.80 -5.09
N ARG A 176 3.56 19.46 -6.02
CA ARG A 176 2.93 20.36 -6.99
C ARG A 176 2.35 19.57 -8.17
N GLU A 177 1.54 20.25 -8.97
CA GLU A 177 1.14 19.73 -10.27
C GLU A 177 2.37 19.40 -11.15
N HIS A 178 2.30 18.22 -11.77
CA HIS A 178 3.28 17.77 -12.75
C HIS A 178 2.74 18.03 -14.17
N PRO A 179 3.59 18.44 -15.14
CA PRO A 179 3.13 18.71 -16.51
C PRO A 179 2.50 17.51 -17.22
N VAL A 180 2.88 16.29 -16.84
CA VAL A 180 2.26 15.05 -17.30
C VAL A 180 1.18 14.63 -16.31
N LEU A 181 -0.07 14.52 -16.77
CA LEU A 181 -1.26 14.35 -15.93
C LEU A 181 -1.15 13.15 -14.98
N GLY A 182 -0.86 11.95 -15.51
CA GLY A 182 -0.76 10.72 -14.72
C GLY A 182 0.40 10.68 -13.73
N MET A 183 1.39 11.58 -13.88
CA MET A 183 2.50 11.75 -12.93
C MET A 183 2.22 12.83 -11.88
N SER A 184 1.10 13.55 -11.99
CA SER A 184 0.72 14.59 -11.04
C SER A 184 0.03 13.95 -9.84
N PHE A 185 0.64 14.03 -8.65
CA PHE A 185 -0.02 13.53 -7.44
C PHE A 185 -1.32 14.29 -7.14
N VAL A 186 -1.36 15.59 -7.48
CA VAL A 186 -2.56 16.44 -7.38
C VAL A 186 -3.72 15.87 -8.20
N PHE A 187 -3.45 15.32 -9.40
CA PHE A 187 -4.47 14.67 -10.23
C PHE A 187 -5.14 13.52 -9.46
N TRP A 188 -4.36 12.62 -8.87
CA TRP A 188 -4.88 11.47 -8.14
C TRP A 188 -5.63 11.85 -6.87
N VAL A 189 -5.22 12.92 -6.18
CA VAL A 189 -5.94 13.45 -5.02
C VAL A 189 -7.31 14.01 -5.42
N ILE A 190 -7.42 14.69 -6.57
CA ILE A 190 -8.72 15.15 -7.08
C ILE A 190 -9.60 13.97 -7.45
N VAL A 191 -9.07 12.99 -8.20
CA VAL A 191 -9.82 11.78 -8.60
C VAL A 191 -10.40 11.05 -7.40
N HIS A 192 -9.55 10.68 -6.43
CA HIS A 192 -10.00 9.94 -5.26
C HIS A 192 -10.89 10.79 -4.38
N GLY A 193 -10.52 12.06 -4.17
CA GLY A 193 -11.30 12.97 -3.33
C GLY A 193 -12.70 13.23 -3.88
N VAL A 194 -12.87 13.39 -5.20
CA VAL A 194 -14.19 13.52 -5.82
C VAL A 194 -14.97 12.21 -5.76
N ALA A 195 -14.33 11.08 -6.13
CA ALA A 195 -14.98 9.76 -6.10
C ALA A 195 -15.49 9.37 -4.70
N ASP A 196 -14.82 9.87 -3.65
CA ASP A 196 -15.17 9.60 -2.26
C ASP A 196 -16.02 10.70 -1.59
N GLY A 197 -16.38 11.77 -2.32
CA GLY A 197 -17.09 12.92 -1.74
C GLY A 197 -16.29 13.60 -0.62
N ALA A 198 -14.97 13.56 -0.73
CA ALA A 198 -14.05 13.95 0.33
C ALA A 198 -13.83 15.46 0.40
N PHE A 199 -14.00 16.23 -0.68
CA PHE A 199 -13.86 17.69 -0.60
C PHE A 199 -15.14 18.33 -0.06
N LYS A 200 -15.05 18.96 1.12
CA LYS A 200 -16.20 19.61 1.77
C LYS A 200 -16.72 20.76 0.91
N GLY A 201 -17.97 20.66 0.46
CA GLY A 201 -18.61 21.67 -0.39
C GLY A 201 -18.20 21.65 -1.87
N HIS A 202 -17.42 20.64 -2.30
CA HIS A 202 -17.02 20.46 -3.71
C HIS A 202 -17.19 19.00 -4.11
N VAL A 203 -18.31 18.67 -4.75
CA VAL A 203 -18.71 17.31 -5.08
C VAL A 203 -18.23 16.88 -6.46
N THR A 204 -17.91 17.83 -7.35
CA THR A 204 -17.51 17.53 -8.73
C THR A 204 -16.08 17.98 -9.05
N VAL A 205 -15.47 17.38 -10.08
CA VAL A 205 -14.17 17.83 -10.61
C VAL A 205 -14.24 19.31 -10.98
N THR A 206 -15.31 19.72 -11.65
CA THR A 206 -15.51 21.12 -12.07
C THR A 206 -15.52 22.08 -10.87
N GLU A 207 -16.20 21.73 -9.78
CA GLU A 207 -16.22 22.54 -8.55
C GLU A 207 -14.85 22.63 -7.89
N VAL A 208 -14.12 21.50 -7.79
CA VAL A 208 -12.77 21.48 -7.20
C VAL A 208 -11.79 22.32 -8.03
N LEU A 209 -11.87 22.25 -9.37
CA LEU A 209 -11.00 23.03 -10.24
C LEU A 209 -11.35 24.53 -10.23
N ALA A 210 -12.64 24.87 -10.05
CA ALA A 210 -13.12 26.24 -9.95
C ALA A 210 -12.86 26.90 -8.60
N ALA A 211 -12.49 26.13 -7.57
CA ALA A 211 -12.19 26.61 -6.23
C ALA A 211 -11.07 27.67 -6.24
N LYS A 212 -11.36 28.85 -5.66
CA LYS A 212 -10.44 29.99 -5.54
C LYS A 212 -10.36 30.44 -4.09
N PRO A 213 -9.20 30.94 -3.63
CA PRO A 213 -9.10 31.54 -2.30
C PRO A 213 -10.16 32.63 -2.08
N PRO A 214 -10.78 32.70 -0.89
CA PRO A 214 -11.73 33.75 -0.56
C PRO A 214 -11.14 35.16 -0.73
N ASN A 215 -11.98 36.15 -1.01
CA ASN A 215 -11.56 37.55 -1.11
C ASN A 215 -10.77 37.96 0.14
N GLY A 216 -9.59 38.56 -0.07
CA GLY A 216 -8.68 38.97 1.01
C GLY A 216 -7.70 37.87 1.48
N ARG A 217 -7.77 36.65 0.94
CA ARG A 217 -6.77 35.59 1.20
C ARG A 217 -5.94 35.27 -0.02
N GLU A 218 -4.64 35.03 0.19
CA GLU A 218 -3.73 34.61 -0.88
C GLU A 218 -3.80 33.10 -1.14
N SER A 219 -4.19 32.32 -0.14
CA SER A 219 -4.29 30.87 -0.22
C SER A 219 -5.49 30.33 0.55
N TRP A 220 -5.90 29.12 0.19
CA TRP A 220 -7.00 28.40 0.80
C TRP A 220 -6.70 26.90 0.81
N THR A 221 -6.94 26.27 1.95
CA THR A 221 -6.85 24.81 2.11
C THR A 221 -8.25 24.25 2.04
N LEU A 222 -8.50 23.31 1.13
CA LEU A 222 -9.78 22.63 1.07
C LEU A 222 -9.90 21.69 2.27
N GLU A 223 -11.03 21.75 2.95
CA GLU A 223 -11.31 20.88 4.09
C GLU A 223 -11.83 19.53 3.59
N TRP A 224 -11.43 18.45 4.27
CA TRP A 224 -12.03 17.14 4.05
C TRP A 224 -13.40 17.06 4.72
N ASN A 225 -14.33 16.39 4.04
CA ASN A 225 -15.60 15.97 4.60
C ASN A 225 -15.34 14.98 5.75
N GLU A 226 -16.04 15.14 6.87
CA GLU A 226 -15.89 14.30 8.07
C GLU A 226 -16.04 12.81 7.73
N THR A 227 -16.98 12.46 6.85
CA THR A 227 -17.24 11.06 6.45
C THR A 227 -16.11 10.43 5.65
N ALA A 228 -15.19 11.23 5.10
CA ALA A 228 -14.11 10.76 4.24
C ALA A 228 -12.75 10.72 4.94
N LYS A 229 -12.63 11.29 6.14
CA LYS A 229 -11.33 11.44 6.80
C LYS A 229 -10.70 10.09 7.16
N ASP A 230 -11.51 9.14 7.62
CA ASP A 230 -11.04 7.80 8.00
C ASP A 230 -10.93 6.83 6.81
N LEU A 231 -11.22 7.29 5.59
CA LEU A 231 -11.16 6.43 4.41
C LEU A 231 -9.70 6.23 3.98
N PRO A 232 -9.26 4.99 3.73
CA PRO A 232 -7.94 4.76 3.16
C PRO A 232 -7.82 5.41 1.78
N PHE A 233 -6.83 6.29 1.59
CA PHE A 233 -6.56 6.90 0.28
C PHE A 233 -6.19 5.86 -0.78
N PHE A 234 -5.31 4.90 -0.41
CA PHE A 234 -5.02 3.73 -1.23
C PHE A 234 -5.81 2.53 -0.70
N ARG A 235 -6.90 2.17 -1.39
CA ARG A 235 -7.77 1.06 -0.98
C ARG A 235 -7.30 -0.29 -1.49
N MET A 236 -7.63 -1.33 -0.74
CA MET A 236 -7.55 -2.71 -1.22
C MET A 236 -8.59 -2.93 -2.32
N VAL A 237 -8.18 -3.51 -3.44
CA VAL A 237 -9.06 -3.84 -4.57
C VAL A 237 -9.20 -5.35 -4.69
N THR A 238 -10.43 -5.81 -4.88
CA THR A 238 -10.81 -7.22 -5.09
C THR A 238 -11.56 -7.37 -6.42
N SER A 239 -11.94 -8.60 -6.80
CA SER A 239 -12.86 -8.83 -7.95
C SER A 239 -14.15 -8.03 -7.81
N GLU A 240 -14.64 -7.90 -6.57
CA GLU A 240 -15.83 -7.12 -6.21
C GLU A 240 -15.60 -5.61 -6.22
N GLY A 241 -14.38 -5.16 -6.57
CA GLY A 241 -13.96 -3.76 -6.56
C GLY A 241 -13.23 -3.32 -5.29
N PRO A 242 -13.04 -1.99 -5.12
CA PRO A 242 -12.35 -1.41 -3.97
C PRO A 242 -13.15 -1.62 -2.68
N LYS A 243 -12.46 -1.98 -1.60
CA LYS A 243 -13.04 -2.06 -0.26
C LYS A 243 -13.05 -0.67 0.38
N SER A 244 -14.20 -0.23 0.87
CA SER A 244 -14.40 1.11 1.44
C SER A 244 -13.48 1.40 2.63
N THR A 245 -13.28 0.45 3.53
CA THR A 245 -12.57 0.66 4.81
C THR A 245 -11.20 -0.02 4.89
N LYS A 246 -10.76 -0.74 3.84
CA LYS A 246 -9.51 -1.51 3.89
C LYS A 246 -8.42 -0.86 3.05
N ALA A 247 -7.30 -0.54 3.69
CA ALA A 247 -6.12 -0.03 3.02
C ALA A 247 -5.42 -1.10 2.16
N LEU A 248 -4.74 -0.65 1.11
CA LEU A 248 -3.86 -1.47 0.30
C LEU A 248 -2.71 -2.01 1.15
N THR A 249 -2.57 -3.33 1.20
CA THR A 249 -1.47 -3.95 1.94
C THR A 249 -0.16 -3.90 1.16
N PHE A 250 0.97 -3.93 1.87
CA PHE A 250 2.28 -4.07 1.22
C PHE A 250 2.40 -5.35 0.37
N SER A 251 1.78 -6.45 0.82
CA SER A 251 1.73 -7.70 0.05
C SER A 251 1.02 -7.51 -1.29
N SER A 252 -0.14 -6.86 -1.28
CA SER A 252 -0.90 -6.53 -2.49
C SER A 252 -0.13 -5.58 -3.42
N LEU A 253 0.51 -4.55 -2.88
CA LEU A 253 1.35 -3.63 -3.64
C LEU A 253 2.51 -4.37 -4.33
N ARG A 254 3.23 -5.20 -3.58
CA ARG A 254 4.34 -6.02 -4.10
C ARG A 254 3.87 -6.99 -5.19
N HIS A 255 2.71 -7.63 -4.98
CA HIS A 255 2.11 -8.52 -5.96
C HIS A 255 1.79 -7.77 -7.26
N ASN A 256 1.16 -6.60 -7.17
CA ASN A 256 0.81 -5.78 -8.33
C ASN A 256 2.05 -5.33 -9.13
N PHE A 257 3.11 -4.87 -8.45
CA PHE A 257 4.37 -4.51 -9.12
C PHE A 257 5.05 -5.71 -9.79
N THR A 258 5.05 -6.86 -9.13
CA THR A 258 5.62 -8.09 -9.70
C THR A 258 4.85 -8.52 -10.94
N SER A 259 3.52 -8.52 -10.85
CA SER A 259 2.64 -8.87 -11.97
C SER A 259 2.80 -7.88 -13.13
N LEU A 260 2.93 -6.58 -12.85
CA LEU A 260 3.17 -5.58 -13.88
C LEU A 260 4.47 -5.85 -14.64
N ALA A 261 5.57 -6.07 -13.93
CA ALA A 261 6.88 -6.36 -14.55
C ALA A 261 6.83 -7.62 -15.42
N GLN A 262 6.18 -8.69 -14.92
CA GLN A 262 6.02 -9.93 -15.67
C GLN A 262 5.20 -9.74 -16.96
N ARG A 263 4.12 -8.95 -16.90
CA ARG A 263 3.28 -8.66 -18.09
C ARG A 263 3.98 -7.78 -19.12
N ASP A 264 4.98 -7.02 -18.71
CA ASP A 264 5.75 -6.13 -19.60
C ASP A 264 7.10 -6.74 -20.03
N GLY A 265 7.30 -8.03 -19.74
CA GLY A 265 8.42 -8.81 -20.23
C GLY A 265 9.74 -8.61 -19.49
N PHE A 266 9.70 -8.13 -18.25
CA PHE A 266 10.90 -8.04 -17.41
C PHE A 266 11.25 -9.39 -16.81
N LYS A 267 12.54 -9.77 -16.90
CA LYS A 267 13.12 -10.91 -16.20
C LYS A 267 13.08 -10.72 -14.68
N ASP A 268 13.35 -9.50 -14.23
CA ASP A 268 13.42 -9.14 -12.81
C ASP A 268 12.09 -8.59 -12.26
N GLN A 269 11.88 -8.83 -10.97
CA GLN A 269 10.74 -8.27 -10.24
C GLN A 269 10.96 -6.79 -9.94
N LEU A 270 9.94 -5.96 -10.18
CA LEU A 270 9.96 -4.56 -9.76
C LEU A 270 9.85 -4.48 -8.24
N ARG A 271 10.89 -3.91 -7.60
CA ARG A 271 10.99 -3.81 -6.14
C ARG A 271 10.65 -2.40 -5.68
N VAL A 272 9.74 -2.27 -4.71
CA VAL A 272 9.43 -0.98 -4.05
C VAL A 272 10.70 -0.33 -3.47
N HIS A 273 11.61 -1.13 -2.90
CA HIS A 273 12.91 -0.62 -2.42
C HIS A 273 13.85 -0.18 -3.54
N GLY A 274 13.71 -0.71 -4.75
CA GLY A 274 14.45 -0.24 -5.93
C GLY A 274 14.05 1.19 -6.32
N ILE A 275 12.75 1.51 -6.27
CA ILE A 275 12.24 2.88 -6.49
C ILE A 275 12.88 3.85 -5.49
N ARG A 276 12.90 3.47 -4.19
CA ARG A 276 13.53 4.27 -3.14
C ARG A 276 15.03 4.47 -3.37
N GLY A 277 15.74 3.46 -3.85
CA GLY A 277 17.15 3.56 -4.25
C GLY A 277 17.37 4.47 -5.45
N GLY A 278 16.53 4.38 -6.47
CA GLY A 278 16.58 5.29 -7.62
C GLY A 278 16.37 6.76 -7.23
N ILE A 279 15.42 7.03 -6.32
CA ILE A 279 15.21 8.37 -5.75
C ILE A 279 16.47 8.82 -4.98
N ALA A 280 17.03 7.97 -4.12
CA ALA A 280 18.25 8.27 -3.37
C ALA A 280 19.38 8.72 -4.30
N ASN A 281 19.67 7.94 -5.35
CA ASN A 281 20.72 8.24 -6.32
C ASN A 281 20.48 9.55 -7.09
N LYS A 282 19.22 9.91 -7.39
CA LYS A 282 18.89 11.20 -8.05
C LYS A 282 19.03 12.40 -7.10
N ILE A 283 18.87 12.20 -5.80
CA ILE A 283 19.01 13.25 -4.77
C ILE A 283 20.47 13.46 -4.40
N ASP A 284 21.30 12.41 -4.43
CA ASP A 284 22.72 12.45 -4.02
C ASP A 284 23.45 13.70 -4.51
N PRO A 285 23.54 13.98 -5.82
CA PRO A 285 24.36 15.09 -6.29
C PRO A 285 23.74 16.47 -6.01
N LYS A 286 22.49 16.55 -5.54
CA LYS A 286 21.69 17.79 -5.47
C LYS A 286 21.40 18.25 -4.04
N ALA A 287 21.73 17.46 -3.04
CA ALA A 287 21.31 17.68 -1.66
C ALA A 287 22.47 17.50 -0.68
N SER A 288 22.46 18.30 0.39
CA SER A 288 23.33 18.11 1.54
C SER A 288 23.02 16.77 2.25
N GLN A 289 23.94 16.30 3.08
CA GLN A 289 23.74 15.07 3.87
C GLN A 289 22.44 15.12 4.71
N ALA A 290 22.17 16.27 5.36
CA ALA A 290 20.95 16.49 6.14
C ALA A 290 19.68 16.41 5.26
N THR A 291 19.69 17.04 4.09
CA THR A 291 18.57 17.01 3.14
C THR A 291 18.35 15.62 2.55
N ARG A 292 19.40 14.81 2.35
CA ARG A 292 19.29 13.40 1.93
C ARG A 292 18.63 12.54 3.02
N GLY A 293 19.02 12.74 4.28
CA GLY A 293 18.42 12.07 5.44
C GLY A 293 16.93 12.38 5.55
N GLN A 294 16.56 13.66 5.42
CA GLN A 294 15.17 14.12 5.38
C GLN A 294 14.38 13.54 4.21
N ALA A 295 14.90 13.59 2.98
CA ALA A 295 14.16 13.19 1.79
C ALA A 295 13.83 11.68 1.74
N LEU A 296 14.55 10.86 2.51
CA LEU A 296 14.30 9.43 2.65
C LEU A 296 13.78 9.07 4.05
N ASP A 297 13.50 10.04 4.92
CA ASP A 297 13.07 9.80 6.30
C ASP A 297 14.04 8.89 7.10
N HIS A 298 15.35 9.01 6.91
CA HIS A 298 16.36 8.24 7.64
C HIS A 298 16.90 8.99 8.86
N GLN A 299 17.06 8.28 9.98
CA GLN A 299 17.72 8.81 11.18
C GLN A 299 19.24 8.80 11.06
N ASN A 300 19.80 7.70 10.58
CA ASN A 300 21.23 7.57 10.37
C ASN A 300 21.55 7.85 8.92
N HIS A 301 22.39 8.86 8.68
CA HIS A 301 22.90 9.22 7.37
C HIS A 301 23.64 8.06 6.68
N ASP A 302 24.28 7.15 7.43
CA ASP A 302 24.96 5.99 6.84
C ASP A 302 23.99 4.96 6.24
N THR A 303 22.70 5.02 6.65
CA THR A 303 21.65 4.22 5.99
C THR A 303 21.55 4.56 4.51
N TYR A 304 21.93 5.78 4.14
CA TYR A 304 21.99 6.23 2.76
C TYR A 304 22.98 5.42 1.92
N LEU A 305 24.14 5.04 2.48
CA LEU A 305 25.19 4.31 1.75
C LEU A 305 24.67 2.97 1.19
N LYS A 306 23.65 2.38 1.82
CA LYS A 306 23.01 1.14 1.36
C LYS A 306 22.25 1.29 0.04
N TYR A 307 21.96 2.52 -0.38
CA TYR A 307 21.27 2.83 -1.62
C TYR A 307 22.21 3.27 -2.75
N GLN A 308 23.50 3.44 -2.45
CA GLN A 308 24.48 3.75 -3.49
C GLN A 308 24.44 2.65 -4.55
N SER A 309 24.39 3.11 -5.80
CA SER A 309 24.49 2.22 -6.95
C SER A 309 25.76 1.36 -6.83
N SER A 310 25.67 0.10 -7.24
CA SER A 310 26.84 -0.76 -7.42
C SER A 310 27.77 -0.24 -8.52
N LEU A 311 27.27 0.65 -9.38
CA LEU A 311 28.05 1.33 -10.41
C LEU A 311 28.59 2.65 -9.87
N LYS A 312 29.83 2.96 -10.26
CA LYS A 312 30.43 4.27 -10.00
C LYS A 312 29.62 5.36 -10.71
N ALA A 313 29.44 6.48 -10.03
CA ALA A 313 28.71 7.63 -10.59
C ALA A 313 29.49 8.29 -11.73
N LEU A 314 30.82 8.25 -11.67
CA LEU A 314 31.71 8.84 -12.66
C LEU A 314 32.12 7.80 -13.70
N ASP A 315 32.18 8.24 -14.95
CA ASP A 315 32.84 7.50 -16.02
C ASP A 315 34.36 7.60 -15.83
N ILE A 316 34.94 6.59 -15.17
CA ILE A 316 36.37 6.54 -14.85
C ILE A 316 37.21 6.44 -16.12
N GLN A 317 36.70 5.78 -17.16
CA GLN A 317 37.42 5.61 -18.41
C GLN A 317 37.53 6.95 -19.12
N ALA A 318 36.41 7.66 -19.28
CA ALA A 318 36.42 8.99 -19.88
C ALA A 318 37.30 9.96 -19.10
N LEU A 319 37.21 9.96 -17.77
CA LEU A 319 38.05 10.81 -16.91
C LEU A 319 39.55 10.50 -17.05
N PHE A 320 39.94 9.23 -17.17
CA PHE A 320 41.35 8.86 -17.28
C PHE A 320 41.96 9.23 -18.65
N TYR A 321 41.14 9.22 -19.69
CA TYR A 321 41.57 9.50 -21.07
C TYR A 321 41.22 10.93 -21.55
N ASP A 322 40.77 11.81 -20.65
CA ASP A 322 40.31 13.17 -20.98
C ASP A 322 39.23 13.19 -22.09
N LEU A 323 38.29 12.24 -22.03
CA LEU A 323 37.15 12.15 -22.94
C LEU A 323 35.88 12.73 -22.31
N GLU A 324 34.90 13.06 -23.15
CA GLU A 324 33.55 13.37 -22.69
C GLU A 324 32.88 12.12 -22.08
N PRO A 325 32.33 12.20 -20.86
CA PRO A 325 31.67 11.07 -20.21
C PRO A 325 30.45 10.58 -21.00
N ASP A 326 30.35 9.25 -21.18
CA ASP A 326 29.14 8.61 -21.69
C ASP A 326 28.41 7.87 -20.57
N TYR A 327 27.25 8.38 -20.21
CA TYR A 327 26.42 7.80 -19.16
C TYR A 327 25.32 6.88 -19.68
N GLU A 328 25.18 6.67 -20.99
CA GLU A 328 24.14 5.81 -21.57
C GLU A 328 24.29 4.37 -21.06
N CYS A 329 25.51 3.80 -21.14
CA CYS A 329 25.81 2.47 -20.60
C CYS A 329 25.48 2.36 -19.11
N ARG A 330 25.87 3.37 -18.31
CA ARG A 330 25.58 3.40 -16.87
C ARG A 330 24.08 3.48 -16.60
N ASP A 331 23.36 4.33 -17.31
CA ASP A 331 21.93 4.53 -17.15
C ASP A 331 21.15 3.29 -17.60
N MET A 332 21.65 2.57 -18.60
CA MET A 332 21.12 1.27 -19.03
C MET A 332 21.31 0.21 -17.94
N GLU A 333 22.53 0.03 -17.43
CA GLU A 333 22.85 -0.93 -16.35
C GLU A 333 22.08 -0.65 -15.04
N GLN A 334 21.78 0.62 -14.75
CA GLN A 334 20.93 0.99 -13.60
C GLN A 334 19.44 0.81 -13.86
N SER A 335 19.04 0.67 -15.11
CA SER A 335 17.66 0.55 -15.53
C SER A 335 17.24 -0.91 -15.60
N MET A 336 16.03 -1.20 -15.12
CA MET A 336 15.41 -2.51 -15.34
C MET A 336 15.22 -2.82 -16.83
N SER A 337 15.22 -1.80 -17.71
CA SER A 337 15.09 -2.00 -19.15
C SER A 337 16.18 -2.89 -19.73
N HIS A 338 17.35 -3.01 -19.07
CA HIS A 338 18.42 -3.92 -19.49
C HIS A 338 17.98 -5.39 -19.42
N HIS A 339 17.03 -5.70 -18.52
CA HIS A 339 16.49 -7.05 -18.30
C HIS A 339 15.06 -7.20 -18.83
N ARG A 340 14.66 -6.36 -19.79
CA ARG A 340 13.37 -6.47 -20.48
C ARG A 340 13.57 -7.11 -21.84
N ASP A 341 12.76 -8.11 -22.15
CA ASP A 341 12.71 -8.70 -23.47
C ASP A 341 11.26 -8.83 -23.93
N SER A 342 10.94 -8.23 -25.07
CA SER A 342 9.58 -8.22 -25.60
C SER A 342 9.18 -9.53 -26.29
N ASN A 343 10.12 -10.46 -26.44
CA ASN A 343 9.90 -11.80 -26.99
C ASN A 343 9.55 -12.84 -25.93
N VAL A 344 9.69 -12.52 -24.64
CA VAL A 344 9.34 -13.46 -23.57
C VAL A 344 7.86 -13.86 -23.67
N PRO A 345 7.55 -15.18 -23.62
CA PRO A 345 6.19 -15.62 -23.83
C PRO A 345 5.31 -15.25 -22.63
N LEU A 346 4.35 -14.36 -22.87
CA LEU A 346 3.40 -13.91 -21.85
C LEU A 346 2.25 -14.90 -21.63
N GLN A 347 2.04 -15.85 -22.54
CA GLN A 347 1.06 -16.91 -22.46
C GLN A 347 1.72 -18.27 -22.67
N LEU A 348 1.09 -19.33 -22.16
CA LEU A 348 1.52 -20.69 -22.48
C LEU A 348 1.15 -20.99 -23.93
N ASN A 349 2.05 -21.63 -24.67
CA ASN A 349 1.71 -22.13 -26.02
C ASN A 349 0.72 -23.31 -25.94
N ALA A 350 0.10 -23.65 -27.07
CA ALA A 350 -0.94 -24.68 -27.13
C ALA A 350 -0.45 -26.04 -26.61
N ALA A 351 0.77 -26.45 -26.97
CA ALA A 351 1.37 -27.70 -26.51
C ALA A 351 1.53 -27.74 -24.98
N THR A 352 1.98 -26.64 -24.37
CA THR A 352 2.13 -26.56 -22.90
C THR A 352 0.77 -26.52 -22.20
N ILE A 353 -0.24 -25.89 -22.81
CA ILE A 353 -1.63 -25.93 -22.30
C ILE A 353 -2.16 -27.36 -22.32
N GLU A 354 -1.95 -28.11 -23.40
CA GLU A 354 -2.37 -29.51 -23.52
C GLU A 354 -1.69 -30.40 -22.48
N GLN A 355 -0.38 -30.22 -22.27
CA GLN A 355 0.37 -30.90 -21.21
C GLN A 355 -0.20 -30.59 -19.82
N PHE A 356 -0.49 -29.31 -19.53
CA PHE A 356 -1.12 -28.92 -18.27
C PHE A 356 -2.50 -29.56 -18.08
N GLN A 357 -3.30 -29.64 -19.14
CA GLN A 357 -4.63 -30.24 -19.10
C GLN A 357 -4.58 -31.76 -18.94
N SER A 358 -3.53 -32.41 -19.43
CA SER A 358 -3.32 -33.86 -19.37
C SER A 358 -2.67 -34.34 -18.08
N ASP A 359 -2.22 -33.44 -17.20
CA ASP A 359 -1.65 -33.78 -15.90
C ASP A 359 -2.68 -34.51 -15.01
N ASP A 360 -2.29 -35.66 -14.45
CA ASP A 360 -3.17 -36.52 -13.66
C ASP A 360 -3.83 -35.80 -12.48
N GLU A 361 -3.13 -34.89 -11.81
CA GLU A 361 -3.73 -34.12 -10.73
C GLU A 361 -4.75 -33.11 -11.25
N ILE A 362 -4.47 -32.47 -12.39
CA ILE A 362 -5.39 -31.52 -13.04
C ILE A 362 -6.64 -32.23 -13.54
N ILE A 363 -6.52 -33.41 -14.15
CA ILE A 363 -7.65 -34.24 -14.56
C ILE A 363 -8.54 -34.57 -13.35
N LYS A 364 -7.94 -35.08 -12.26
CA LYS A 364 -8.68 -35.41 -11.02
C LYS A 364 -9.36 -34.17 -10.42
N MET A 365 -8.69 -33.02 -10.41
CA MET A 365 -9.28 -31.76 -9.95
C MET A 365 -10.46 -31.33 -10.82
N ASN A 366 -10.34 -31.42 -12.15
CA ASN A 366 -11.42 -31.05 -13.08
C ASN A 366 -12.63 -31.97 -12.92
N GLN A 367 -12.42 -33.29 -12.80
CA GLN A 367 -13.47 -34.25 -12.54
C GLN A 367 -14.21 -33.95 -11.23
N ARG A 368 -13.47 -33.66 -10.15
CA ARG A 368 -14.08 -33.28 -8.86
C ARG A 368 -14.84 -31.96 -8.94
N ILE A 369 -14.31 -30.95 -9.64
CA ILE A 369 -15.00 -29.68 -9.87
C ILE A 369 -16.31 -29.88 -10.64
N ALA A 370 -16.31 -30.73 -11.67
CA ALA A 370 -17.51 -31.06 -12.44
C ALA A 370 -18.56 -31.75 -11.58
N HIS A 371 -18.15 -32.76 -10.79
CA HIS A 371 -19.03 -33.45 -9.84
C HIS A 371 -19.65 -32.48 -8.82
N LEU A 372 -18.83 -31.66 -8.16
CA LEU A 372 -19.31 -30.67 -7.19
C LEU A 372 -20.27 -29.66 -7.85
N THR A 373 -20.02 -29.28 -9.10
CA THR A 373 -20.90 -28.35 -9.82
C THR A 373 -22.26 -28.98 -10.13
N GLN A 374 -22.29 -30.27 -10.46
CA GLN A 374 -23.53 -31.03 -10.63
C GLN A 374 -24.29 -31.20 -9.30
N GLU A 375 -23.59 -31.48 -8.20
CA GLU A 375 -24.22 -31.60 -6.87
C GLU A 375 -24.78 -30.27 -6.35
N ILE A 376 -24.15 -29.15 -6.69
CA ILE A 376 -24.62 -27.82 -6.28
C ILE A 376 -25.93 -27.43 -6.99
N ALA A 377 -26.10 -27.74 -8.28
CA ALA A 377 -27.31 -27.53 -9.11
C ALA A 377 -28.26 -26.38 -8.67
N GLY A 378 -27.74 -25.16 -8.49
CA GLY A 378 -28.53 -23.97 -8.14
C GLY A 378 -28.89 -23.81 -6.65
N LYS A 379 -28.61 -24.81 -5.81
CA LYS A 379 -28.86 -24.79 -4.36
C LYS A 379 -27.63 -24.34 -3.58
N LEU A 380 -27.19 -23.10 -3.82
CA LEU A 380 -25.96 -22.55 -3.27
C LEU A 380 -25.97 -22.43 -1.74
N GLU A 381 -27.11 -22.08 -1.15
CA GLU A 381 -27.22 -21.88 0.30
C GLU A 381 -27.27 -23.20 1.08
N GLU A 382 -27.86 -24.25 0.50
CA GLU A 382 -27.96 -25.59 1.11
C GLU A 382 -26.62 -26.36 1.03
N ASN A 383 -25.78 -26.05 0.04
CA ASN A 383 -24.54 -26.77 -0.26
C ASN A 383 -23.26 -25.94 0.02
N ARG A 384 -23.25 -25.12 1.08
CA ARG A 384 -22.12 -24.22 1.40
C ARG A 384 -20.76 -24.94 1.45
N ASP A 385 -20.71 -26.14 2.01
CA ASP A 385 -19.47 -26.91 2.13
C ASP A 385 -18.93 -27.35 0.76
N LEU A 386 -19.82 -27.79 -0.14
CA LEU A 386 -19.47 -28.17 -1.52
C LEU A 386 -19.02 -26.94 -2.32
N VAL A 387 -19.68 -25.79 -2.13
CA VAL A 387 -19.28 -24.51 -2.74
C VAL A 387 -17.88 -24.12 -2.27
N PHE A 388 -17.59 -24.25 -0.97
CA PHE A 388 -16.27 -23.97 -0.40
C PHE A 388 -15.20 -24.93 -0.93
N GLU A 389 -15.49 -26.23 -0.99
CA GLU A 389 -14.57 -27.23 -1.55
C GLU A 389 -14.25 -26.91 -3.03
N ARG A 390 -15.27 -26.59 -3.83
CA ARG A 390 -15.10 -26.21 -5.23
C ARG A 390 -14.23 -24.97 -5.38
N ALA A 391 -14.46 -23.93 -4.58
CA ALA A 391 -13.63 -22.72 -4.58
C ALA A 391 -12.17 -23.00 -4.20
N ARG A 392 -11.93 -23.92 -3.24
CA ARG A 392 -10.59 -24.37 -2.86
C ARG A 392 -9.89 -25.10 -4.01
N LEU A 393 -10.60 -25.94 -4.76
CA LEU A 393 -10.07 -26.64 -5.94
C LEU A 393 -9.71 -25.66 -7.07
N TYR A 394 -10.58 -24.70 -7.37
CA TYR A 394 -10.26 -23.63 -8.34
C TYR A 394 -9.01 -22.87 -7.93
N SER A 395 -8.90 -22.50 -6.65
CA SER A 395 -7.72 -21.80 -6.12
C SER A 395 -6.44 -22.66 -6.22
N LYS A 396 -6.53 -23.97 -5.97
CA LYS A 396 -5.40 -24.90 -6.10
C LYS A 396 -4.96 -25.05 -7.56
N LYS A 397 -5.91 -25.21 -8.48
CA LYS A 397 -5.66 -25.28 -9.93
C LYS A 397 -5.02 -24.00 -10.44
N ALA A 398 -5.51 -22.83 -10.03
CA ALA A 398 -4.93 -21.54 -10.41
C ALA A 398 -3.49 -21.38 -9.93
N LYS A 399 -3.17 -21.80 -8.69
CA LYS A 399 -1.79 -21.79 -8.18
C LYS A 399 -0.86 -22.72 -8.96
N ARG A 400 -1.34 -23.91 -9.34
CA ARG A 400 -0.59 -24.85 -10.19
C ARG A 400 -0.31 -24.25 -11.57
N LEU A 401 -1.31 -23.65 -12.22
CA LEU A 401 -1.13 -22.99 -13.52
C LEU A 401 -0.11 -21.85 -13.44
N LEU A 402 -0.15 -21.04 -12.37
CA LEU A 402 0.83 -19.97 -12.15
C LEU A 402 2.26 -20.50 -11.96
N ALA A 403 2.42 -21.61 -11.24
CA ALA A 403 3.73 -22.25 -11.08
C ALA A 403 4.26 -22.76 -12.41
N TRP A 404 3.42 -23.46 -13.18
CA TRP A 404 3.79 -23.97 -14.50
C TRP A 404 4.17 -22.85 -15.47
N LYS A 405 3.40 -21.76 -15.49
CA LYS A 405 3.73 -20.56 -16.29
C LYS A 405 5.07 -19.96 -15.87
N LYS A 406 5.37 -19.91 -14.58
CA LYS A 406 6.65 -19.41 -14.08
C LYS A 406 7.81 -20.29 -14.55
N ASP A 407 7.66 -21.61 -14.51
CA ASP A 407 8.69 -22.55 -14.93
C ASP A 407 8.89 -22.51 -16.46
N PHE A 408 7.81 -22.39 -17.22
CA PHE A 408 7.85 -22.19 -18.67
C PHE A 408 8.62 -20.93 -19.06
N VAL A 409 8.28 -19.78 -18.45
CA VAL A 409 8.98 -18.50 -18.70
C VAL A 409 10.44 -18.57 -18.26
N LYS A 410 10.72 -19.23 -17.13
CA LYS A 410 12.11 -19.42 -16.68
C LYS A 410 12.91 -20.24 -17.68
N ASN A 411 12.37 -21.37 -18.14
CA ASN A 411 13.02 -22.21 -19.14
C ASN A 411 13.30 -21.42 -20.43
N TRP A 412 12.35 -20.60 -20.88
CA TRP A 412 12.56 -19.71 -22.02
C TRP A 412 13.75 -18.77 -21.81
N TRP A 413 13.87 -18.13 -20.64
CA TRP A 413 15.02 -17.27 -20.32
C TRP A 413 16.35 -18.03 -20.24
N ASP A 414 16.31 -19.30 -19.82
CA ASP A 414 17.50 -20.14 -19.70
C ASP A 414 17.98 -20.64 -21.08
N THR A 415 17.09 -20.75 -22.09
CA THR A 415 17.42 -21.26 -23.43
C THR A 415 17.50 -20.19 -24.52
N SER A 416 16.88 -19.01 -24.34
CA SER A 416 16.74 -17.98 -25.39
C SER A 416 18.08 -17.47 -25.92
N TYR A 417 19.14 -17.44 -25.09
CA TYR A 417 20.47 -17.00 -25.53
C TYR A 417 21.01 -17.82 -26.71
N ALA A 418 20.81 -19.14 -26.71
CA ALA A 418 21.27 -20.00 -27.80
C ALA A 418 20.52 -19.69 -29.11
N GLU A 419 19.22 -19.40 -29.01
CA GLU A 419 18.39 -19.00 -30.15
C GLU A 419 18.83 -17.65 -30.72
N TYR A 420 19.09 -16.67 -29.85
CA TYR A 420 19.65 -15.37 -30.25
C TYR A 420 20.99 -15.51 -30.97
N VAL A 421 21.92 -16.31 -30.42
CA VAL A 421 23.23 -16.56 -31.05
C VAL A 421 23.09 -17.24 -32.41
N SER A 422 22.11 -18.13 -32.56
CA SER A 422 21.82 -18.81 -33.83
C SER A 422 21.13 -17.93 -34.87
N GLY A 423 20.73 -16.70 -34.51
CA GLY A 423 20.04 -15.78 -35.41
C GLY A 423 18.60 -16.19 -35.74
N ASN A 424 18.01 -17.09 -34.94
CA ASN A 424 16.63 -17.53 -35.14
C ASN A 424 15.66 -16.48 -34.55
N ASP A 425 14.60 -16.17 -35.29
CA ASP A 425 13.48 -15.38 -34.77
C ASP A 425 12.58 -16.26 -33.87
N PHE A 426 12.06 -15.67 -32.79
CA PHE A 426 11.05 -16.32 -31.95
C PHE A 426 9.70 -16.34 -32.67
N SER A 427 9.22 -17.53 -33.04
CA SER A 427 7.92 -17.72 -33.70
C SER A 427 6.71 -17.65 -32.75
N GLU A 428 6.92 -17.84 -31.43
CA GLU A 428 5.86 -17.94 -30.42
C GLU A 428 5.48 -16.60 -29.77
N ARG A 429 5.36 -15.52 -30.56
CA ARG A 429 4.96 -14.22 -30.02
C ARG A 429 3.44 -14.02 -30.13
N ASP A 430 2.69 -14.35 -29.08
CA ASP A 430 1.37 -13.76 -28.89
C ASP A 430 1.55 -12.31 -28.45
N SER A 431 1.64 -11.42 -29.44
CA SER A 431 1.79 -9.98 -29.24
C SER A 431 0.45 -9.29 -28.97
N THR A 432 -0.67 -10.01 -28.94
CA THR A 432 -2.01 -9.42 -28.85
C THR A 432 -2.21 -8.74 -27.49
N PRO A 433 -2.22 -7.40 -27.41
CA PRO A 433 -2.42 -6.71 -26.15
C PRO A 433 -3.92 -6.82 -25.86
N LEU A 434 -4.31 -7.67 -24.90
CA LEU A 434 -5.73 -7.82 -24.53
C LEU A 434 -6.39 -6.47 -24.20
N PHE A 435 -5.62 -5.53 -23.66
CA PHE A 435 -6.08 -4.16 -23.43
C PHE A 435 -6.51 -3.44 -24.71
N ASP A 436 -5.84 -3.65 -25.85
CA ASP A 436 -6.22 -3.03 -27.13
C ASP A 436 -7.52 -3.59 -27.70
N ILE A 437 -7.86 -4.82 -27.32
CA ILE A 437 -9.17 -5.40 -27.60
C ILE A 437 -10.22 -4.79 -26.67
N TYR A 438 -9.95 -4.80 -25.35
CA TYR A 438 -10.91 -4.37 -24.34
C TYR A 438 -11.22 -2.87 -24.36
N LYS A 439 -10.23 -2.03 -24.69
CA LYS A 439 -10.42 -0.57 -24.70
C LYS A 439 -11.48 -0.11 -25.70
N LYS A 440 -11.75 -0.89 -26.75
CA LYS A 440 -12.84 -0.65 -27.71
C LYS A 440 -14.23 -0.61 -27.07
N TYR A 441 -14.38 -1.25 -25.91
CA TYR A 441 -15.62 -1.35 -25.15
C TYR A 441 -15.56 -0.57 -23.83
N LEU A 442 -14.45 0.12 -23.57
CA LEU A 442 -14.18 0.85 -22.33
C LEU A 442 -13.73 2.27 -22.70
N PRO A 443 -14.67 3.14 -23.14
CA PRO A 443 -14.33 4.42 -23.75
C PRO A 443 -13.52 5.33 -22.82
N GLU A 444 -13.79 5.34 -21.53
CA GLU A 444 -13.02 6.08 -20.50
C GLU A 444 -11.56 5.57 -20.48
N ARG A 445 -11.36 4.25 -20.46
CA ARG A 445 -10.02 3.66 -20.45
C ARG A 445 -9.27 3.88 -21.76
N SER A 446 -9.98 3.90 -22.89
CA SER A 446 -9.38 4.23 -24.19
C SER A 446 -8.86 5.66 -24.19
N ARG A 447 -9.70 6.64 -23.85
CA ARG A 447 -9.30 8.05 -23.75
C ARG A 447 -8.17 8.27 -22.76
N LEU A 448 -8.22 7.63 -21.59
CA LEU A 448 -7.13 7.69 -20.61
C LEU A 448 -5.83 7.10 -21.14
N SER A 449 -5.87 5.98 -21.85
CA SER A 449 -4.65 5.37 -22.41
C SER A 449 -3.93 6.29 -23.40
N GLU A 450 -4.67 7.14 -24.11
CA GLU A 450 -4.12 8.08 -25.08
C GLU A 450 -3.66 9.39 -24.42
N ASN A 451 -4.32 9.83 -23.35
CA ASN A 451 -4.17 11.20 -22.84
C ASN A 451 -3.48 11.31 -21.48
N LEU A 452 -3.53 10.29 -20.63
CA LEU A 452 -3.03 10.36 -19.25
C LEU A 452 -1.53 10.67 -19.16
N LEU A 453 -0.74 10.25 -20.15
CA LEU A 453 0.71 10.48 -20.19
C LEU A 453 1.12 11.67 -21.08
N LYS A 454 0.16 12.45 -21.61
CA LYS A 454 0.45 13.68 -22.35
C LYS A 454 0.77 14.84 -21.40
N LYS A 455 1.53 15.81 -21.92
CA LYS A 455 1.77 17.08 -21.23
C LYS A 455 0.54 17.97 -21.35
N ALA A 456 -0.15 18.25 -20.25
CA ALA A 456 -1.34 19.09 -20.19
C ALA A 456 -1.56 19.61 -18.75
N THR A 457 -2.30 20.72 -18.62
CA THR A 457 -2.73 21.24 -17.31
C THR A 457 -4.06 20.62 -16.88
N LEU A 458 -4.34 20.58 -15.58
CA LEU A 458 -5.61 20.06 -15.05
C LEU A 458 -6.82 20.86 -15.57
N ASP A 459 -6.65 22.16 -15.81
CA ASP A 459 -7.72 23.05 -16.29
C ASP A 459 -8.02 22.92 -17.78
N SER A 460 -7.13 22.30 -18.55
CA SER A 460 -7.34 22.06 -19.98
C SER A 460 -8.48 21.09 -20.23
N GLU A 461 -9.05 21.11 -21.44
CA GLU A 461 -10.09 20.16 -21.86
C GLU A 461 -9.64 18.70 -21.68
N ILE A 462 -8.40 18.40 -22.08
CA ILE A 462 -7.79 17.08 -21.90
C ILE A 462 -7.65 16.72 -20.41
N GLY A 463 -7.19 17.67 -19.59
CA GLY A 463 -7.03 17.48 -18.14
C GLY A 463 -8.35 17.17 -17.44
N ARG A 464 -9.39 17.96 -17.74
CA ARG A 464 -10.75 17.76 -17.25
C ARG A 464 -11.33 16.41 -17.69
N GLN A 465 -11.21 16.07 -18.97
CA GLN A 465 -11.66 14.77 -19.49
C GLN A 465 -10.98 13.60 -18.77
N CYS A 466 -9.67 13.67 -18.55
CA CYS A 466 -8.96 12.62 -17.82
C CYS A 466 -9.39 12.50 -16.36
N LEU A 467 -9.66 13.63 -15.68
CA LEU A 467 -10.16 13.62 -14.30
C LEU A 467 -11.55 12.97 -14.23
N GLU A 468 -12.47 13.40 -15.09
CA GLU A 468 -13.85 12.87 -15.14
C GLU A 468 -13.89 11.39 -15.53
N ASP A 469 -13.09 10.97 -16.53
CA ASP A 469 -12.97 9.57 -16.94
C ASP A 469 -12.46 8.69 -15.77
N MET A 470 -11.48 9.18 -15.02
CA MET A 470 -10.93 8.43 -13.89
C MET A 470 -11.91 8.39 -12.70
N VAL A 471 -12.60 9.49 -12.40
CA VAL A 471 -13.66 9.52 -11.39
C VAL A 471 -14.78 8.54 -11.75
N THR A 472 -15.19 8.51 -13.02
CA THR A 472 -16.19 7.56 -13.54
C THR A 472 -15.74 6.11 -13.32
N ILE A 473 -14.48 5.78 -13.63
CA ILE A 473 -13.93 4.45 -13.37
C ILE A 473 -13.91 4.11 -11.88
N CYS A 474 -13.60 5.07 -11.01
CA CYS A 474 -13.56 4.86 -9.57
C CYS A 474 -14.95 4.68 -8.94
N THR A 475 -15.98 5.31 -9.50
CA THR A 475 -17.36 5.32 -8.97
C THR A 475 -18.28 4.28 -9.62
N SER A 476 -17.91 3.74 -10.80
CA SER A 476 -18.72 2.77 -11.52
C SER A 476 -18.99 1.49 -10.70
N THR A 477 -20.27 1.14 -10.61
CA THR A 477 -20.77 -0.11 -10.04
C THR A 477 -20.87 -1.24 -11.08
N GLU A 478 -20.78 -0.90 -12.37
CA GLU A 478 -20.83 -1.86 -13.47
C GLU A 478 -19.56 -2.73 -13.47
N ARG A 479 -19.73 -4.05 -13.34
CA ARG A 479 -18.62 -5.02 -13.29
C ARG A 479 -18.43 -5.78 -14.60
N ALA A 480 -19.43 -5.74 -15.48
CA ALA A 480 -19.43 -6.40 -16.77
C ALA A 480 -19.33 -5.37 -17.89
N VAL A 481 -18.57 -5.72 -18.93
CA VAL A 481 -18.49 -4.92 -20.14
C VAL A 481 -19.27 -5.66 -21.21
N TYR A 482 -20.33 -5.04 -21.69
CA TYR A 482 -21.14 -5.61 -22.75
C TYR A 482 -20.69 -5.08 -24.11
N TYR A 483 -20.78 -5.92 -25.14
CA TYR A 483 -20.67 -5.44 -26.51
C TYR A 483 -21.79 -4.42 -26.79
N PRO A 484 -21.59 -3.48 -27.74
CA PRO A 484 -22.63 -2.53 -28.11
C PRO A 484 -23.94 -3.24 -28.48
N GLY A 485 -25.04 -2.85 -27.85
CA GLY A 485 -26.36 -3.48 -28.02
C GLY A 485 -26.53 -4.84 -27.34
N MET A 486 -25.56 -5.30 -26.55
CA MET A 486 -25.64 -6.56 -25.79
C MET A 486 -25.77 -6.35 -24.27
N ALA A 487 -26.00 -5.11 -23.84
CA ALA A 487 -26.28 -4.81 -22.44
C ALA A 487 -27.61 -5.46 -22.03
N PRO A 488 -27.78 -5.85 -20.75
CA PRO A 488 -28.99 -6.48 -20.28
C PRO A 488 -30.18 -5.53 -20.38
N GLU A 489 -31.29 -6.01 -20.92
CA GLU A 489 -32.57 -5.29 -20.87
C GLU A 489 -33.41 -5.93 -19.77
N GLU A 490 -33.79 -5.14 -18.76
CA GLU A 490 -34.55 -5.61 -17.58
C GLU A 490 -33.91 -6.83 -16.87
N GLY A 491 -32.57 -6.87 -16.83
CA GLY A 491 -31.81 -7.96 -16.20
C GLY A 491 -31.73 -9.25 -17.03
N ARG A 492 -32.13 -9.20 -18.31
CA ARG A 492 -32.11 -10.34 -19.23
C ARG A 492 -31.17 -10.11 -20.41
N CYS A 493 -30.61 -11.20 -20.93
CA CYS A 493 -29.81 -11.15 -22.15
C CYS A 493 -30.69 -10.74 -23.34
N PRO A 494 -30.34 -9.69 -24.11
CA PRO A 494 -31.16 -9.21 -25.23
C PRO A 494 -31.23 -10.20 -26.40
N ILE A 495 -30.33 -11.20 -26.45
CA ILE A 495 -30.27 -12.20 -27.53
C ILE A 495 -31.12 -13.45 -27.20
N CYS A 496 -31.00 -13.97 -25.98
CA CYS A 496 -31.63 -15.24 -25.61
C CYS A 496 -32.69 -15.13 -24.51
N ASN A 497 -32.95 -13.92 -24.01
CA ASN A 497 -33.94 -13.59 -22.98
C ASN A 497 -33.78 -14.36 -21.65
N LYS A 498 -32.60 -14.95 -21.41
CA LYS A 498 -32.27 -15.60 -20.14
C LYS A 498 -31.93 -14.55 -19.08
N SER A 499 -32.35 -14.82 -17.85
CA SER A 499 -31.95 -14.06 -16.67
C SER A 499 -30.42 -14.08 -16.53
N ILE A 500 -29.82 -12.94 -16.20
CA ILE A 500 -28.38 -12.83 -15.94
C ILE A 500 -28.06 -13.08 -14.45
N LEU A 501 -29.10 -13.22 -13.61
CA LEU A 501 -29.00 -13.48 -12.17
C LEU A 501 -29.11 -14.97 -11.79
N GLU A 502 -29.27 -15.87 -12.78
CA GLU A 502 -29.20 -17.33 -12.64
C GLU A 502 -27.81 -17.85 -13.01
#